data_AF-A0A7L3QRV4-F1
#
_entry.id   AF-A0A7L3QRV4-F1
#
_cell.length_a   1.000
_cell.length_b   1.000
_cell.length_c   1.000
_cell.angle_alpha   90.00
_cell.angle_beta   90.00
_cell.angle_gamma   90.00
#
_symmetry.space_group_name_H-M   'P 1'
#
loop_
_entity.id
_entity.type
_entity.pdbx_description
1 polymer ?
#
loop_
_entity_poly.entity_id
_entity_poly.type
_entity_poly.pdbx_seq_one_letter_code
_entity_poly.pdbx_strand_id
1 'polypeptide(L)'
;ILVLVRNPKDAAVSYYHFYNNLPMLPSFASWDEYFADFMNGKLAWGSYFDHLVEWNKYIDNERIMTISYEELKEDPILGMKKIASFFGFSLSEEDFSRIAKKTSFKAMKEKS
;
A
#
# COMPACT_ATOMS: atom_id res chain seq x y z
N ILE A 1 7.88 7.67 -10.39
CA ILE A 1 6.87 6.64 -10.02
C ILE A 1 7.06 6.34 -8.54
N LEU A 2 5.97 6.30 -7.77
CA LEU A 2 6.03 5.90 -6.36
C LEU A 2 5.42 4.50 -6.24
N VAL A 3 6.18 3.58 -5.65
CA VAL A 3 5.78 2.19 -5.39
C VAL A 3 5.54 2.05 -3.89
N LEU A 4 4.30 1.71 -3.52
CA LEU A 4 3.94 1.42 -2.14
C LEU A 4 4.14 -0.07 -1.88
N VAL A 5 4.99 -0.38 -0.91
CA VAL A 5 5.22 -1.75 -0.42
C VAL A 5 4.56 -1.90 0.95
N ARG A 6 4.11 -3.10 1.30
CA ARG A 6 3.55 -3.40 2.61
C ARG A 6 4.10 -4.75 3.06
N ASN A 7 4.16 -5.00 4.37
CA ASN A 7 4.47 -6.33 4.85
C ASN A 7 3.54 -7.37 4.17
N PRO A 8 4.06 -8.43 3.50
CA PRO A 8 3.24 -9.38 2.77
C PRO A 8 2.17 -10.06 3.64
N LYS A 9 2.43 -10.26 4.93
CA LYS A 9 1.47 -10.86 5.88
C LYS A 9 0.27 -9.94 6.09
N ASP A 10 0.53 -8.66 6.34
CA ASP A 10 -0.52 -7.66 6.52
C ASP A 10 -1.25 -7.37 5.21
N ALA A 11 -0.54 -7.42 4.08
CA ALA A 11 -1.13 -7.32 2.74
C ALA A 11 -2.09 -8.48 2.48
N ALA A 12 -1.72 -9.72 2.78
CA ALA A 12 -2.57 -10.90 2.61
C ALA A 12 -3.86 -10.81 3.44
N VAL A 13 -3.77 -10.43 4.72
CA VAL A 13 -4.96 -10.29 5.58
C VAL A 13 -5.89 -9.19 5.05
N SER A 14 -5.32 -8.03 4.70
CA SER A 14 -6.09 -6.92 4.14
C SER A 14 -6.76 -7.31 2.83
N TYR A 15 -6.07 -8.08 1.99
CA TYR A 15 -6.55 -8.44 0.67
C TYR A 15 -7.60 -9.56 0.72
N TYR A 16 -7.52 -10.49 1.68
CA TYR A 16 -8.61 -11.45 1.97
C TYR A 16 -9.94 -10.76 2.26
N HIS A 17 -9.93 -9.78 3.17
CA HIS A 17 -11.14 -9.02 3.49
C HIS A 17 -11.65 -8.21 2.29
N PHE A 18 -10.75 -7.62 1.50
CA PHE A 18 -11.13 -6.92 0.28
C PHE A 18 -11.79 -7.87 -0.74
N TYR A 19 -11.20 -9.04 -0.98
CA TYR A 19 -11.70 -10.03 -1.92
C TYR A 19 -13.12 -10.48 -1.57
N ASN A 20 -13.38 -10.75 -0.29
CA ASN A 20 -14.70 -11.18 0.18
C ASN A 20 -15.75 -10.07 0.21
N ASN A 21 -15.34 -8.80 0.19
CA ASN A 21 -16.23 -7.65 0.22
C ASN A 21 -16.48 -7.03 -1.17
N LEU A 22 -15.73 -7.44 -2.20
CA LEU A 22 -15.86 -6.90 -3.55
C LEU A 22 -16.73 -7.83 -4.42
N PRO A 23 -17.97 -7.44 -4.80
CA PRO A 23 -18.91 -8.34 -5.49
C PRO A 23 -18.44 -8.86 -6.87
N MET A 24 -17.45 -8.21 -7.48
CA MET A 24 -16.93 -8.60 -8.79
C MET A 24 -15.84 -9.69 -8.71
N LEU A 25 -15.42 -10.06 -7.51
CA LEU A 25 -14.41 -11.09 -7.28
C LEU A 25 -15.07 -12.34 -6.69
N PRO A 26 -14.53 -13.55 -6.95
CA PRO A 26 -14.98 -14.74 -6.26
C PRO A 26 -14.65 -14.61 -4.77
N SER A 27 -15.60 -14.89 -3.88
CA SER A 27 -15.33 -14.95 -2.45
C SER A 27 -14.68 -16.28 -2.08
N PHE A 28 -13.87 -16.25 -1.02
CA PHE A 28 -13.25 -17.42 -0.43
C PHE A 28 -14.05 -17.87 0.79
N ALA A 29 -14.28 -19.17 0.91
CA ALA A 29 -15.01 -19.73 2.05
C ALA A 29 -14.16 -19.78 3.33
N SER A 30 -12.83 -19.85 3.18
CA SER A 30 -11.89 -19.95 4.30
C SER A 30 -10.59 -19.18 4.04
N TRP A 31 -9.89 -18.86 5.13
CA TRP A 31 -8.56 -18.26 5.09
C TRP A 31 -7.53 -19.17 4.41
N ASP A 32 -7.57 -20.48 4.69
CA ASP A 32 -6.56 -21.41 4.19
C ASP A 32 -6.63 -21.57 2.66
N GLU A 33 -7.84 -21.61 2.11
CA GLU A 33 -8.08 -21.61 0.66
C GLU A 33 -7.53 -20.34 0.01
N TYR A 34 -7.91 -19.17 0.55
CA TYR A 34 -7.40 -17.89 0.09
C TYR A 34 -5.87 -17.80 0.16
N PHE A 35 -5.29 -18.22 1.29
CA PHE A 35 -3.87 -18.06 1.54
C PHE A 35 -3.06 -18.96 0.61
N ALA A 36 -3.54 -20.17 0.31
CA ALA A 36 -2.94 -21.01 -0.71
C ALA A 36 -2.92 -20.31 -2.08
N ASP A 37 -4.03 -19.68 -2.49
CA ASP A 37 -4.08 -18.95 -3.76
C ASP A 37 -3.23 -17.67 -3.76
N PHE A 38 -3.19 -16.93 -2.65
CA PHE A 38 -2.30 -15.79 -2.45
C PHE A 38 -0.83 -16.19 -2.66
N MET A 39 -0.39 -17.28 -2.00
CA MET A 39 0.98 -17.76 -2.08
C MET A 39 1.35 -18.30 -3.47
N ASN A 40 0.38 -18.81 -4.21
CA ASN A 40 0.58 -19.32 -5.57
C ASN A 40 0.30 -18.28 -6.67
N GLY A 41 0.01 -17.02 -6.31
CA GLY A 41 -0.26 -15.96 -7.27
C GLY A 41 -1.54 -16.15 -8.09
N LYS A 42 -2.51 -16.90 -7.57
CA LYS A 42 -3.79 -17.24 -8.23
C LYS A 42 -4.91 -16.24 -7.94
N LEU A 43 -4.58 -15.11 -7.31
CA LEU A 43 -5.51 -14.03 -7.06
C LEU A 43 -5.59 -13.06 -8.25
N ALA A 44 -6.57 -12.17 -8.20
CA ALA A 44 -6.67 -11.04 -9.11
C ALA A 44 -5.37 -10.24 -9.08
N TRP A 45 -4.92 -9.78 -10.25
CA TRP A 45 -3.64 -9.09 -10.45
C TRP A 45 -2.37 -9.93 -10.18
N GLY A 46 -2.49 -11.23 -9.91
CA GLY A 46 -1.38 -12.17 -9.88
C GLY A 46 -0.60 -12.22 -8.56
N SER A 47 0.67 -12.59 -8.65
CA SER A 47 1.55 -12.81 -7.49
C SER A 47 2.03 -11.49 -6.88
N TYR A 48 1.73 -11.30 -5.59
CA TYR A 48 2.27 -10.18 -4.81
C TYR A 48 3.81 -10.22 -4.76
N PHE A 49 4.40 -11.42 -4.67
CA PHE A 49 5.86 -11.58 -4.61
C PHE A 49 6.52 -11.26 -5.95
N ASP A 50 5.92 -11.66 -7.06
CA ASP A 50 6.45 -11.34 -8.39
C ASP A 50 6.41 -9.82 -8.61
N HIS A 51 5.36 -9.15 -8.13
CA HIS A 51 5.29 -7.68 -8.14
C HIS A 51 6.45 -7.04 -7.36
N LEU A 52 6.75 -7.53 -6.15
CA LEU A 52 7.87 -7.02 -5.35
C LEU A 52 9.22 -7.29 -6.04
N VAL A 53 9.42 -8.49 -6.57
CA VAL A 53 10.65 -8.87 -7.28
C VAL A 53 10.86 -8.01 -8.52
N GLU A 54 9.79 -7.76 -9.29
CA GLU A 54 9.87 -6.94 -10.50
C GLU A 54 10.26 -5.49 -10.17
N TRP A 55 9.63 -4.88 -9.17
CA TRP A 55 9.97 -3.51 -8.77
C TRP A 55 11.35 -3.40 -8.13
N ASN A 56 11.81 -4.44 -7.43
CA ASN A 56 13.15 -4.46 -6.84
C ASN A 56 14.26 -4.33 -7.89
N LYS A 57 14.02 -4.73 -9.14
CA LYS A 57 14.98 -4.52 -10.26
C LYS A 57 15.28 -3.04 -10.52
N TYR A 58 14.43 -2.14 -10.05
CA TYR A 58 14.54 -0.70 -10.28
C TYR A 58 14.80 0.10 -9.00
N ILE A 59 15.23 -0.56 -7.92
CA ILE A 59 15.40 0.10 -6.62
C ILE A 59 16.43 1.24 -6.65
N ASP A 60 17.42 1.16 -7.54
CA ASP A 60 18.46 2.17 -7.73
C ASP A 60 18.08 3.23 -8.79
N ASN A 61 16.89 3.16 -9.39
CA ASN A 61 16.46 4.13 -10.38
C ASN A 61 15.89 5.39 -9.70
N GLU A 62 16.56 6.53 -9.88
CA GLU A 62 16.16 7.82 -9.28
C GLU A 62 14.76 8.31 -9.67
N ARG A 63 14.17 7.79 -10.75
CA ARG A 63 12.79 8.09 -11.16
C ARG A 63 11.74 7.21 -10.47
N ILE A 64 12.18 6.28 -9.60
CA ILE A 64 11.34 5.35 -8.87
C ILE A 64 11.63 5.51 -7.37
N MET A 65 10.59 5.77 -6.60
CA MET A 65 10.66 5.83 -5.15
C MET A 65 9.88 4.66 -4.58
N THR A 66 10.53 3.85 -3.75
CA THR A 66 9.85 2.85 -2.93
C THR A 66 9.57 3.44 -1.55
N ILE A 67 8.36 3.27 -1.05
CA ILE A 67 7.99 3.62 0.32
C ILE A 67 7.14 2.51 0.93
N SER A 68 7.36 2.20 2.21
CA SER A 68 6.55 1.20 2.90
C SER A 68 5.29 1.83 3.52
N TYR A 69 4.22 1.04 3.58
CA TYR A 69 3.00 1.39 4.32
C TYR A 69 3.30 1.58 5.80
N GLU A 70 4.22 0.79 6.34
CA GLU A 70 4.65 0.82 7.72
C GLU A 70 5.35 2.16 8.04
N GLU A 71 6.24 2.65 7.18
CA GLU A 71 6.84 3.99 7.32
C GLU A 71 5.78 5.09 7.32
N LEU A 72 4.81 5.03 6.40
CA LEU A 72 3.73 6.01 6.32
C LEU A 72 2.79 5.98 7.52
N LYS A 73 2.70 4.82 8.20
CA LYS A 73 1.88 4.65 9.39
C LYS A 73 2.62 5.11 10.66
N GLU A 74 3.92 4.85 10.74
CA GLU A 74 4.76 5.19 11.90
C GLU A 74 5.01 6.69 12.00
N ASP A 75 5.44 7.31 10.90
CA ASP A 75 5.60 8.77 10.80
C ASP A 75 5.01 9.30 9.48
N PRO A 76 3.69 9.61 9.48
CA PRO A 76 3.02 10.12 8.29
C PRO A 76 3.62 11.43 7.76
N ILE A 77 4.11 12.30 8.65
CA ILE A 77 4.66 13.60 8.23
C ILE A 77 5.99 13.40 7.53
N LEU A 78 6.89 12.61 8.11
CA LEU A 78 8.16 12.29 7.48
C LEU A 78 7.95 11.56 6.14
N GLY A 79 7.04 10.58 6.09
CA GLY A 79 6.68 9.90 4.85
C GLY A 79 6.19 10.87 3.77
N MET A 80 5.28 11.79 4.12
CA MET A 80 4.80 12.81 3.18
C MET A 80 5.90 13.77 2.72
N LYS A 81 6.84 14.15 3.60
CA LYS A 81 7.99 14.99 3.22
C LYS A 81 8.87 14.30 2.18
N LYS A 82 9.14 13.00 2.35
CA LYS A 82 9.87 12.20 1.35
C LYS A 82 9.13 12.19 0.00
N ILE A 83 7.81 11.95 0.02
CA ILE A 83 6.97 11.94 -1.19
C ILE A 83 6.98 13.32 -1.88
N ALA A 84 6.79 14.40 -1.11
CA ALA A 84 6.81 15.76 -1.63
C ALA A 84 8.16 16.09 -2.30
N SER A 85 9.26 15.77 -1.63
CA SER A 85 10.60 15.97 -2.17
C SER A 85 10.82 15.19 -3.48
N PHE A 86 10.39 13.92 -3.53
CA PHE A 86 10.53 13.09 -4.72
C PHE A 86 9.77 13.63 -5.94
N PHE A 87 8.57 14.18 -5.74
CA PHE A 87 7.77 14.78 -6.82
C PHE A 87 8.09 16.27 -7.06
N GLY A 88 9.02 16.87 -6.30
CA GLY A 88 9.37 18.29 -6.42
C GLY A 88 8.29 19.25 -5.91
N PHE A 89 7.44 18.81 -4.98
CA PHE A 89 6.44 19.66 -4.35
C PHE A 89 7.05 20.51 -3.22
N SER A 90 6.71 21.80 -3.22
CA SER A 90 7.04 22.73 -2.14
C SER A 90 5.80 22.98 -1.28
N LEU A 91 5.77 22.41 -0.07
CA LEU A 91 4.65 22.51 0.88
C LEU A 91 5.14 23.11 2.20
N SER A 92 4.25 23.81 2.91
CA SER A 92 4.55 24.32 4.26
C SER A 92 4.33 23.26 5.34
N GLU A 93 4.84 23.49 6.56
CA GLU A 93 4.58 22.60 7.70
C GLU A 93 3.08 22.51 8.04
N GLU A 94 2.34 23.61 7.88
CA GLU A 94 0.88 23.63 8.04
C GLU A 94 0.18 22.76 7.02
N ASP A 95 0.67 22.71 5.78
CA ASP A 95 0.14 21.83 4.74
C ASP A 95 0.34 20.36 5.12
N PHE A 96 1.54 19.98 5.57
CA PHE A 96 1.80 18.61 6.02
C PHE A 96 0.89 18.20 7.18
N SER A 97 0.75 19.06 8.21
CA SER A 97 -0.15 18.80 9.34
C SER A 97 -1.61 18.64 8.89
N ARG A 98 -2.06 19.53 7.99
CA ARG A 98 -3.41 19.48 7.42
C ARG A 98 -3.66 18.21 6.61
N ILE A 99 -2.70 17.78 5.79
CA ILE A 99 -2.82 16.56 4.99
C ILE A 99 -2.82 15.34 5.91
N ALA A 100 -1.87 15.24 6.86
CA ALA A 100 -1.79 14.15 7.84
C ALA A 100 -3.13 13.92 8.56
N LYS A 101 -3.77 15.00 8.99
CA LYS A 101 -5.09 14.93 9.64
C LYS A 101 -6.15 14.35 8.71
N LYS A 102 -6.20 14.81 7.46
CA LYS A 102 -7.19 14.37 6.46
C LYS A 102 -6.96 12.93 5.98
N THR A 103 -5.73 12.47 5.94
CA THR A 103 -5.35 11.12 5.50
C THR A 103 -5.19 10.13 6.66
N SER A 104 -5.52 10.56 7.89
CA SER A 104 -5.58 9.66 9.04
C SER A 104 -6.66 8.59 8.84
N PHE A 105 -6.41 7.38 9.38
CA PHE A 105 -7.34 6.26 9.26
C PHE A 105 -8.77 6.62 9.72
N LYS A 106 -8.88 7.32 10.85
CA LYS A 106 -10.17 7.77 11.38
C LYS A 106 -10.90 8.68 10.39
N ALA A 107 -10.22 9.72 9.90
CA ALA A 107 -10.83 10.70 8.99
C ALA A 107 -11.21 10.09 7.63
N MET A 108 -10.44 9.11 7.14
CA MET A 108 -10.77 8.41 5.89
C MET A 108 -11.92 7.41 6.07
N LYS A 109 -11.94 6.67 7.18
CA LYS A 109 -13.00 5.69 7.47
C LYS A 109 -14.37 6.33 7.67
N GLU A 110 -14.43 7.52 8.29
CA GLU A 110 -15.68 8.29 8.44
C GLU A 110 -16.28 8.75 7.10
N LYS A 111 -15.51 8.68 6.01
CA LYS A 111 -15.92 9.07 4.65
C LYS A 111 -16.11 7.89 3.69
N SER A 112 -15.91 6.65 4.17
CA SER A 112 -15.99 5.42 3.37
C SER A 112 -17.35 4.74 3.51
#